data_AF-T5LNV3-F1
#
_entry.id   AF-T5LNV3-F1
#
_cell.length_a   1.000
_cell.length_b   1.000
_cell.length_c   1.000
_cell.angle_alpha   90.00
_cell.angle_beta   90.00
_cell.angle_gamma   90.00
#
_symmetry.space_group_name_H-M   'P 1'
#
loop_
_entity.id
_entity.type
_entity.pdbx_description
1 polymer ?
#
loop_
_entity_poly.entity_id
_entity_poly.type
_entity_poly.pdbx_seq_one_letter_code
_entity_poly.pdbx_strand_id
1 'polypeptide(L)' 'GSIKETLTLKERIYECENCGLKIDRDYNASLNLYNLIPQKIGQVLPEFTPADLTALQYDLAINNIATSKVETGIQQENYL' A
#
# COMPACT_ATOMS: atom_id res chain seq x y z
N GLY A 1 -11.77 13.08 -11.57
CA GLY A 1 -12.13 13.86 -10.38
C GLY A 1 -12.29 15.31 -10.77
N SER A 2 -12.99 16.11 -9.97
CA SER A 2 -13.07 17.57 -10.17
C SER A 2 -11.97 18.26 -9.36
N ILE A 3 -11.22 19.17 -9.97
CA ILE A 3 -10.22 19.98 -9.27
C ILE A 3 -10.87 21.31 -8.93
N LYS A 4 -10.79 21.70 -7.65
CA LYS A 4 -11.22 23.02 -7.21
C LYS A 4 -9.98 23.91 -7.13
N GLU A 5 -9.84 24.84 -8.08
CA GLU A 5 -8.66 25.73 -8.21
C GLU A 5 -8.44 26.59 -6.95
N THR A 6 -9.52 26.99 -6.29
CA THR A 6 -9.49 27.80 -5.09
C THR A 6 -10.25 27.12 -3.96
N LEU A 7 -9.52 26.79 -2.89
CA LEU A 7 -10.07 26.26 -1.65
C LEU A 7 -9.21 26.73 -0.48
N THR A 8 -9.78 27.55 0.39
CA THR A 8 -9.04 28.15 1.51
C THR A 8 -8.91 27.19 2.69
N LEU A 9 -7.93 27.46 3.57
CA LEU A 9 -7.74 26.64 4.78
C LEU A 9 -8.93 26.68 5.75
N LYS A 10 -9.73 27.75 5.71
CA LYS A 10 -10.95 27.91 6.52
C LYS A 10 -12.08 27.00 6.05
N GLU A 11 -12.12 26.67 4.75
CA GLU A 11 -13.07 25.72 4.19
C GLU A 11 -12.64 24.28 4.56
N ARG A 12 -13.19 23.76 5.65
CA ARG A 12 -12.89 22.43 6.19
C ARG A 12 -13.47 21.28 5.34
N ILE A 13 -14.51 21.56 4.57
CA ILE A 13 -15.22 20.59 3.74
C ILE A 13 -14.94 20.88 2.27
N TYR A 14 -14.46 19.86 1.55
CA TYR A 14 -14.44 19.84 0.10
C TYR A 14 -15.80 19.34 -0.41
N GLU A 15 -16.39 20.08 -1.35
CA GLU A 15 -17.58 19.68 -2.09
C GLU A 15 -17.24 19.57 -3.58
N CYS A 16 -17.47 18.40 -4.16
CA CYS A 16 -17.25 18.17 -5.58
C CYS A 16 -18.42 18.74 -6.39
N GLU A 17 -18.15 19.73 -7.22
CA GLU A 17 -19.18 20.38 -8.06
C GLU A 17 -19.77 19.45 -9.14
N ASN A 18 -19.07 18.36 -9.48
CA ASN A 18 -19.52 17.42 -10.52
C ASN A 18 -20.44 16.32 -9.98
N CYS A 19 -20.22 15.83 -8.76
CA CYS A 19 -20.99 14.71 -8.20
C CYS A 19 -21.62 14.97 -6.83
N GLY A 20 -21.40 16.15 -6.23
CA GLY A 20 -21.95 16.51 -4.93
C GLY A 20 -21.31 15.83 -3.73
N LEU A 21 -20.21 15.09 -3.91
CA LEU A 21 -19.47 14.47 -2.79
C LEU A 21 -19.00 15.55 -1.81
N LYS A 22 -19.33 15.39 -0.52
CA LYS A 22 -18.86 16.25 0.58
C LYS A 22 -17.98 15.45 1.53
N ILE A 23 -16.76 15.90 1.76
CA ILE A 23 -15.75 15.19 2.56
C ILE A 23 -14.81 16.20 3.24
N ASP A 24 -14.18 15.82 4.35
CA ASP A 24 -13.13 16.66 4.95
C ASP A 24 -12.02 16.92 3.92
N ARG A 25 -11.62 18.19 3.78
CA ARG A 25 -10.64 18.62 2.79
C ARG A 25 -9.29 17.95 3.01
N ASP A 26 -8.83 17.85 4.25
CA ASP A 26 -7.50 17.31 4.55
C ASP A 26 -7.45 15.82 4.22
N TYR A 27 -8.52 15.08 4.55
CA TYR A 27 -8.65 13.69 4.14
C TYR A 27 -8.71 13.53 2.61
N ASN A 28 -9.46 14.38 1.90
CA ASN A 28 -9.50 14.39 0.44
C ASN A 28 -8.11 14.68 -0.18
N ALA A 29 -7.36 15.61 0.42
CA ALA A 29 -5.99 15.89 0.01
C ALA A 29 -5.07 14.68 0.22
N SER A 30 -5.18 13.98 1.36
CA SER A 30 -4.44 12.73 1.60
C SER A 30 -4.75 11.64 0.57
N LEU A 31 -6.03 11.47 0.20
CA LEU A 31 -6.42 10.53 -0.85
C LEU A 31 -5.85 10.92 -2.21
N ASN A 32 -5.87 12.21 -2.56
CA ASN A 32 -5.25 12.71 -3.79
C ASN A 32 -3.75 12.39 -3.83
N LEU A 33 -3.02 12.62 -2.74
CA LEU A 33 -1.59 12.30 -2.63
C LEU A 33 -1.35 10.79 -2.72
N TYR A 34 -2.12 9.99 -1.97
CA TYR A 34 -2.01 8.53 -1.99
C TYR A 34 -2.21 7.96 -3.40
N ASN A 35 -3.18 8.47 -4.15
CA ASN A 35 -3.43 8.04 -5.52
C ASN A 35 -2.39 8.56 -6.52
N LEU A 36 -1.81 9.74 -6.26
CA LEU A 36 -0.82 10.38 -7.15
C LEU A 36 0.57 9.74 -7.04
N ILE A 37 0.99 9.36 -5.83
CA ILE A 37 2.35 8.86 -5.56
C ILE A 37 2.70 7.65 -6.45
N PRO A 38 1.88 6.58 -6.53
CA PRO A 38 2.18 5.43 -7.38
C PRO A 38 2.27 5.78 -8.88
N GLN A 39 1.51 6.77 -9.34
CA GLN A 39 1.44 7.16 -10.74
C GLN A 39 2.64 8.02 -11.18
N LYS A 40 3.10 8.94 -10.30
CA LYS A 40 4.15 9.91 -10.64
C LYS A 40 5.55 9.48 -10.25
N ILE A 41 5.69 8.81 -9.11
CA ILE A 41 7.00 8.48 -8.53
C ILE A 41 7.28 6.97 -8.66
N GLY A 42 6.25 6.17 -8.96
CA GLY A 42 6.30 4.72 -8.77
C GLY A 42 6.21 4.39 -7.28
N GLN A 43 6.08 3.11 -6.95
CA GLN A 43 6.33 2.67 -5.58
C GLN A 43 7.84 2.64 -5.38
N VAL A 44 8.37 3.44 -4.46
CA VAL A 44 9.70 3.18 -3.89
C VAL A 44 9.53 1.93 -3.04
N LEU A 45 9.70 0.77 -3.67
CA LEU A 45 9.89 -0.45 -2.92
C LEU A 45 11.22 -0.31 -2.17
N PRO A 46 11.31 -0.74 -0.90
CA PRO A 46 12.62 -0.95 -0.31
C PRO A 46 13.42 -1.82 -1.27
N GLU A 47 14.61 -1.40 -1.64
CA GLU A 47 15.56 -2.27 -2.32
C GLU A 47 15.95 -3.34 -1.31
N PHE A 48 15.17 -4.43 -1.25
CA PHE A 48 15.52 -5.56 -0.42
C PHE A 48 16.72 -6.24 -1.05
N THR A 49 17.86 -6.10 -0.40
CA THR A 49 19.04 -6.88 -0.72
C THR A 49 18.89 -8.29 -0.15
N PRO A 50 19.65 -9.28 -0.66
CA PRO A 50 19.74 -10.59 -0.02
C PRO A 50 20.15 -10.53 1.47
N ALA A 51 20.91 -9.49 1.86
CA ALA A 51 21.28 -9.26 3.25
C ALA A 51 20.07 -8.87 4.10
N ASP A 52 19.18 -8.00 3.58
CA ASP A 52 17.94 -7.61 4.27
C ASP A 52 17.00 -8.82 4.45
N LEU A 53 16.90 -9.68 3.44
CA LEU A 53 16.12 -10.92 3.54
C LEU A 53 16.69 -11.89 4.58
N THR A 54 18.01 -11.96 4.68
CA THR A 54 18.69 -12.82 5.67
C THR A 54 18.49 -12.30 7.09
N ALA A 55 18.60 -10.98 7.29
CA ALA A 55 18.33 -10.33 8.57
C ALA A 55 16.89 -10.55 9.02
N LEU A 56 15.92 -10.40 8.10
CA LEU A 56 14.52 -10.69 8.37
C LEU A 56 14.32 -12.17 8.75
N GLN A 57 14.92 -13.12 8.03
CA GLN A 57 14.82 -14.54 8.38
C GLN A 57 15.39 -14.85 9.76
N TYR A 58 16.51 -14.21 10.12
CA TYR A 58 17.11 -14.34 11.44
C TYR A 58 16.19 -13.82 12.55
N ASP A 59 15.61 -12.63 12.37
CA ASP A 59 14.66 -12.05 13.32
C ASP A 59 13.39 -12.90 13.46
N LEU A 60 12.87 -13.44 12.35
CA LEU A 60 11.72 -14.35 12.37
C LEU A 60 12.05 -15.65 13.12
N ALA A 61 13.28 -16.16 12.98
CA ALA A 61 13.73 -17.35 13.67
C ALA A 61 13.89 -17.12 15.18
N ILE A 62 14.49 -15.99 15.60
CA ILE A 62 14.64 -15.61 17.02
C ILE A 62 13.28 -15.53 17.70
N ASN A 63 12.30 -14.94 17.02
CA ASN A 63 10.98 -14.73 17.59
C ASN A 63 10.07 -15.97 17.46
N ASN A 64 10.60 -17.10 16.98
CA ASN A 64 9.85 -18.33 16.72
C ASN A 64 8.60 -18.12 15.82
N ILE A 65 8.68 -17.16 14.90
CA ILE A 65 7.62 -16.82 13.93
C ILE A 65 7.99 -17.22 12.50
N ALA A 66 9.21 -17.75 12.29
CA ALA A 66 9.62 -18.31 11.02
C ALA A 66 8.70 -19.48 10.64
N THR A 67 7.98 -19.34 9.53
CA THR A 67 7.09 -20.38 9.00
C THR A 67 7.70 -20.99 7.75
N SER A 68 7.62 -22.31 7.60
CA SER A 68 7.91 -22.95 6.31
C SER A 68 6.74 -22.69 5.37
N LYS A 69 6.99 -22.09 4.20
CA LYS A 69 6.04 -22.20 3.08
C LYS A 69 6.10 -23.64 2.55
N VAL A 70 5.33 -24.55 3.14
CA VAL A 70 5.03 -25.82 2.50
C VAL A 70 3.85 -25.55 1.57
N GLU A 71 4.08 -25.62 0.27
CA GLU A 71 2.98 -25.68 -0.68
C GLU A 71 2.23 -27.00 -0.45
N THR A 72 1.00 -26.94 0.05
CA THR A 72 0.10 -28.09 0.03
C THR A 72 -0.43 -28.26 -1.39
N GLY A 73 0.43 -28.70 -2.30
CA GLY A 73 0.12 -29.01 -3.69
C GLY A 73 0.41 -30.48 -3.97
N ILE A 74 -0.65 -31.29 -3.94
CA ILE A 74 -0.83 -32.60 -4.58
C ILE A 74 0.38 -33.56 -4.46
N GLN A 75 0.23 -34.59 -3.62
CA GLN A 75 1.12 -35.76 -3.64
C GLN A 75 1.20 -36.28 -5.07
N GLN A 76 2.41 -36.31 -5.66
CA GLN A 76 2.65 -37.13 -6.84
C GLN A 76 2.42 -38.58 -6.42
N GLU A 77 1.29 -39.15 -6.82
CA GLU A 77 1.13 -40.60 -6.81
C GLU A 77 2.25 -41.17 -7.69
N ASN A 78 3.21 -41.83 -7.04
CA ASN A 78 4.14 -42.73 -7.72
C ASN A 78 3.31 -43.86 -8.32
N TYR A 79 2.90 -43.72 -9.58
CA TYR A 79 2.44 -44.85 -10.36
C TYR A 79 3.69 -45.61 -10.84
N LEU A 80 3.91 -46.76 -10.17
CA LEU A 80 4.78 -47.91 -10.49
C LEU A 80 5.87 -47.70 -11.56
#